data_AF-A0A939FHL9-F1
#
_entry.id   AF-A0A939FHL9-F1
#
_cell.length_a   1.000
_cell.length_b   1.000
_cell.length_c   1.000
_cell.angle_alpha   90.00
_cell.angle_beta   90.00
_cell.angle_gamma   90.00
#
_symmetry.space_group_name_H-M   'P 1'
#
loop_
_entity.id
_entity.type
_entity.pdbx_description
1 polymer ?
#
loop_
_entity_poly.entity_id
_entity_poly.type
_entity_poly.pdbx_seq_one_letter_code
_entity_poly.pdbx_strand_id
1 'polypeptide(L)'
;LERQLTLARTRAHSAALQALGSSRFHAVADSVALLASEVPLDPSAHADADAVDGLPSAVESSAHRLTEAVAVLPLGRASLPYNAEGLSDAQDAPWHTVRLLLRLNRYAHEVLYADLDAEGLPGLDPRLFAVRQALDRLRAASEAASTAASAARTP
;
A
#
# COMPACT_ATOMS: atom_id res chain seq x y z
N LEU A 1 -18.17 -14.40 -16.53
CA LEU A 1 -16.98 -13.79 -15.87
C LEU A 1 -15.94 -13.30 -16.88
N GLU A 2 -15.38 -14.15 -17.75
CA GLU A 2 -14.36 -13.72 -18.75
C GLU A 2 -14.79 -12.52 -19.60
N ARG A 3 -15.96 -12.59 -20.24
CA ARG A 3 -16.53 -11.47 -21.02
C ARG A 3 -16.65 -10.18 -20.20
N GLN A 4 -17.07 -10.28 -18.93
CA GLN A 4 -17.23 -9.12 -18.04
C GLN A 4 -15.87 -8.51 -17.69
N LEU A 5 -14.88 -9.33 -17.36
CA LEU A 5 -13.51 -8.88 -17.07
C LEU A 5 -12.86 -8.22 -18.29
N THR A 6 -13.03 -8.79 -19.48
CA THR A 6 -12.50 -8.20 -20.72
C THR A 6 -13.10 -6.82 -20.99
N LEU A 7 -14.42 -6.68 -20.84
CA LEU A 7 -15.08 -5.38 -21.00
C LEU A 7 -14.64 -4.37 -19.93
N ALA A 8 -14.54 -4.79 -18.67
CA ALA A 8 -14.04 -3.95 -17.59
C ALA A 8 -12.60 -3.48 -17.87
N ARG A 9 -11.74 -4.39 -18.35
CA ARG A 9 -10.36 -4.07 -18.74
C ARG A 9 -10.31 -3.06 -19.88
N THR A 10 -11.09 -3.24 -20.95
CA THR A 10 -11.12 -2.29 -22.07
C THR A 10 -11.58 -0.89 -21.62
N ARG A 11 -12.62 -0.82 -20.78
CA ARG A 11 -13.08 0.46 -20.21
C ARG A 11 -12.02 1.10 -19.32
N ALA A 12 -11.40 0.33 -18.43
CA ALA A 12 -10.33 0.82 -17.56
C ALA A 12 -9.12 1.31 -18.39
N HIS A 13 -8.78 0.62 -19.47
CA HIS A 13 -7.71 1.02 -20.37
C HIS A 13 -8.00 2.37 -21.05
N SER A 14 -9.19 2.52 -21.65
CA SER A 14 -9.59 3.79 -22.26
C SER A 14 -9.64 4.92 -21.22
N ALA A 15 -10.19 4.66 -20.02
CA ALA A 15 -10.22 5.63 -18.93
C ALA A 15 -8.81 6.03 -18.45
N ALA A 16 -7.87 5.08 -18.40
CA ALA A 16 -6.48 5.35 -18.06
C ALA A 16 -5.81 6.25 -19.12
N LEU A 17 -6.01 5.98 -20.41
CA LEU A 17 -5.48 6.82 -21.48
C LEU A 17 -6.06 8.24 -21.43
N GLN A 18 -7.36 8.38 -21.15
CA GLN A 18 -8.00 9.68 -20.96
C GLN A 18 -7.44 10.43 -19.74
N ALA A 19 -7.22 9.73 -18.63
CA ALA A 19 -6.62 10.31 -17.43
C ALA A 19 -5.19 10.78 -17.69
N LEU A 20 -4.38 10.00 -18.41
CA LEU A 20 -3.00 10.35 -18.77
C LEU A 20 -2.93 11.59 -19.67
N GLY A 21 -3.90 11.80 -20.55
CA GLY A 21 -3.99 13.01 -21.38
C GLY A 21 -4.64 14.21 -20.70
N SER A 22 -5.01 14.10 -19.42
CA SER A 22 -5.74 15.16 -18.72
C SER A 22 -4.79 16.23 -18.15
N SER A 23 -5.28 17.47 -18.09
CA SER A 23 -4.54 18.58 -17.43
C SER A 23 -4.23 18.28 -15.96
N ARG A 24 -5.10 17.54 -15.27
CA ARG A 24 -4.87 17.11 -13.88
C ARG A 24 -3.65 16.20 -13.78
N PHE A 25 -3.49 15.26 -14.70
CA PHE A 25 -2.31 14.39 -14.70
C PHE A 25 -1.04 15.18 -14.99
N HIS A 26 -1.07 16.06 -16.00
CA HIS A 26 0.07 16.93 -16.30
C HIS A 26 0.47 17.81 -15.12
N ALA A 27 -0.48 18.42 -14.41
CA ALA A 27 -0.18 19.23 -13.23
C ALA A 27 0.54 18.43 -12.12
N VAL A 28 0.16 17.16 -11.92
CA VAL A 28 0.85 16.27 -10.98
C VAL A 28 2.24 15.88 -11.51
N ALA A 29 2.36 15.56 -12.80
CA ALA A 29 3.62 15.21 -13.43
C ALA A 29 4.63 16.36 -13.35
N ASP A 30 4.19 17.60 -13.59
CA ASP A 30 5.01 18.81 -13.48
C ASP A 30 5.44 19.04 -12.04
N SER A 31 4.54 18.83 -11.06
CA SER A 31 4.89 18.93 -9.63
C SER A 31 5.94 17.89 -9.22
N VAL A 32 5.85 16.66 -9.75
CA VAL A 32 6.84 15.60 -9.51
C VAL A 32 8.17 15.92 -10.21
N ALA A 33 8.14 16.49 -11.41
CA ALA A 33 9.35 16.91 -12.12
C ALA A 33 10.08 18.03 -11.35
N LEU A 34 9.34 18.97 -10.77
CA LEU A 34 9.91 19.99 -9.87
C LEU A 34 10.52 19.36 -8.62
N LEU A 35 9.84 18.39 -8.01
CA LEU A 35 10.35 17.67 -6.83
C LEU A 35 11.67 16.94 -7.09
N ALA A 36 11.91 16.49 -8.33
CA ALA A 36 13.17 15.87 -8.72
C ALA A 36 14.34 16.86 -8.78
N SER A 37 14.07 18.16 -8.96
CA SER A 37 15.08 19.22 -8.94
C SER A 37 15.22 19.91 -7.59
N GLU A 38 14.11 20.12 -6.87
CA GLU A 38 14.06 20.85 -5.61
C GLU A 38 13.05 20.19 -4.68
N VAL A 39 13.52 19.73 -3.52
CA VAL A 39 12.65 19.21 -2.48
C VAL A 39 12.30 20.36 -1.53
N PRO A 40 11.03 20.73 -1.38
CA PRO A 40 10.63 21.85 -0.52
C PRO A 40 10.66 21.41 0.95
N LEU A 41 11.86 21.29 1.51
CA LEU A 41 12.03 21.00 2.93
C LEU A 41 11.71 22.25 3.75
N ASP A 42 11.23 22.05 4.97
CA ASP A 42 11.05 23.17 5.91
C ASP A 42 12.40 23.87 6.15
N PRO A 43 12.46 25.20 6.35
CA PRO A 43 13.72 25.89 6.67
C PRO A 43 14.47 25.28 7.87
N SER A 44 13.76 24.73 8.84
CA SER A 44 14.34 23.98 9.96
C SER A 44 15.06 22.69 9.52
N ALA A 45 14.58 22.05 8.45
CA ALA A 45 15.20 20.87 7.87
C ALA A 45 16.43 21.20 6.97
N HIS A 46 16.60 22.47 6.58
CA HIS A 46 17.78 22.94 5.84
C HIS A 46 18.90 23.46 6.75
N ALA A 47 18.55 23.97 7.93
CA ALA A 47 19.49 24.60 8.86
C ALA A 47 20.25 23.60 9.72
N ASP A 48 19.65 22.44 10.00
CA ASP A 48 20.21 21.39 10.83
C ASP A 48 20.70 20.21 9.99
N ALA A 49 21.96 19.81 10.17
CA ALA A 49 22.42 18.48 9.79
C ALA A 49 21.59 17.37 10.51
N ASP A 50 20.94 17.72 11.63
CA ASP A 50 20.00 16.91 12.41
C ASP A 50 18.60 16.79 11.76
N ALA A 51 18.32 17.38 10.60
CA ALA A 51 17.08 17.09 9.88
C ALA A 51 16.98 15.59 9.50
N VAL A 52 18.14 14.94 9.34
CA VAL A 52 18.27 13.48 9.20
C VAL A 52 17.94 12.76 10.51
N ASP A 53 18.12 13.37 11.70
CA ASP A 53 17.73 12.78 13.00
C ASP A 53 16.21 12.63 13.17
N GLY A 54 15.41 13.37 12.39
CA GLY A 54 13.96 13.19 12.34
C GLY A 54 13.52 11.91 11.61
N LEU A 55 14.32 11.39 10.68
CA LEU A 55 13.97 10.21 9.88
C LEU A 55 13.88 8.93 10.71
N PRO A 56 14.81 8.62 11.63
CA PRO A 56 14.66 7.52 12.59
C PRO A 56 13.34 7.59 13.37
N SER A 57 12.98 8.75 13.89
CA SER A 57 11.71 8.95 14.63
C SER A 57 10.48 8.71 13.75
N ALA A 58 10.52 9.15 12.48
CA ALA A 58 9.44 8.88 11.52
C ALA A 58 9.30 7.37 11.21
N VAL A 59 10.42 6.65 11.08
CA VAL A 59 10.44 5.19 10.92
C VAL A 59 9.84 4.50 12.16
N GLU A 60 10.25 4.89 13.37
CA GLU A 60 9.69 4.37 14.62
C GLU A 60 8.18 4.61 14.72
N SER A 61 7.72 5.82 14.38
CA SER A 61 6.29 6.15 14.33
C SER A 61 5.52 5.25 13.36
N SER A 62 6.09 4.97 12.18
CA SER A 62 5.49 4.05 11.22
C SER A 62 5.41 2.61 11.73
N ALA A 63 6.44 2.14 12.44
CA ALA A 63 6.49 0.82 13.04
C ALA A 63 5.51 0.69 14.22
N HIS A 64 5.36 1.76 15.02
CA HIS A 64 4.38 1.83 16.09
C HIS A 64 2.96 1.72 15.56
N ARG A 65 2.60 2.53 14.55
CA ARG A 65 1.28 2.47 13.88
C ARG A 65 0.99 1.08 13.30
N LEU A 66 2.00 0.44 12.69
CA LEU A 66 1.88 -0.93 12.20
C LEU A 66 1.59 -1.91 13.35
N THR A 67 2.30 -1.78 14.46
CA THR A 67 2.13 -2.64 15.65
C THR A 67 0.73 -2.48 16.25
N GLU A 68 0.24 -1.25 16.39
CA GLU A 68 -1.12 -0.95 16.85
C GLU A 68 -2.18 -1.56 15.92
N ALA A 69 -2.00 -1.40 14.60
CA ALA A 69 -2.93 -1.95 13.62
C ALA A 69 -2.94 -3.49 13.62
N VAL A 70 -1.80 -4.13 13.86
CA VAL A 70 -1.70 -5.58 14.00
C VAL A 70 -2.38 -6.05 15.29
N ALA A 71 -2.25 -5.30 16.39
CA ALA A 71 -2.84 -5.65 17.68
C ALA A 71 -4.38 -5.71 17.66
N VAL A 72 -5.02 -4.97 16.76
CA VAL A 72 -6.48 -4.96 16.59
C VAL A 72 -6.99 -5.93 15.51
N LEU A 73 -6.12 -6.74 14.90
CA LEU A 73 -6.54 -7.71 13.88
C LEU A 73 -7.48 -8.76 14.47
N PRO A 74 -8.54 -9.17 13.74
CA PRO A 74 -9.53 -10.14 14.20
C PRO A 74 -9.01 -11.60 14.10
N LEU A 75 -7.86 -11.90 14.71
CA LEU A 75 -7.16 -13.19 14.60
C LEU A 75 -7.98 -14.36 15.17
N GLY A 76 -8.75 -14.12 16.24
CA GLY A 76 -9.61 -15.13 16.86
C GLY A 76 -10.70 -15.66 15.92
N ARG A 77 -11.17 -14.83 14.96
CA ARG A 77 -12.16 -15.23 13.96
C ARG A 77 -11.57 -15.78 12.67
N ALA A 78 -10.32 -15.43 12.35
CA ALA A 78 -9.60 -16.00 11.21
C ALA A 78 -9.34 -17.52 11.36
N SER A 79 -9.47 -18.06 12.58
CA SER A 79 -9.36 -19.49 12.87
C SER A 79 -10.66 -20.29 12.65
N LEU A 80 -11.79 -19.61 12.39
CA LEU A 80 -13.07 -20.27 12.16
C LEU A 80 -13.16 -20.77 10.70
N PRO A 81 -13.84 -21.90 10.46
CA PRO A 81 -14.11 -22.37 9.10
C PRO A 81 -14.81 -21.29 8.28
N TYR A 82 -14.43 -21.18 7.00
CA TYR A 82 -14.80 -20.14 6.03
C TYR A 82 -16.32 -19.95 5.80
N ASN A 83 -17.15 -20.77 6.42
CA ASN A 83 -18.56 -20.98 6.15
C ASN A 83 -19.48 -20.71 7.37
N ALA A 84 -18.98 -20.08 8.45
CA ALA A 84 -19.80 -19.85 9.65
C ALA A 84 -20.74 -18.62 9.56
N GLU A 85 -20.37 -17.51 8.94
CA GLU A 85 -21.20 -16.30 8.86
C GLU A 85 -20.78 -15.49 7.61
N GLY A 86 -21.74 -14.92 6.89
CA GLY A 86 -21.48 -14.21 5.63
C GLY A 86 -20.38 -13.14 5.77
N LEU A 87 -19.27 -13.32 5.03
CA LEU A 87 -18.16 -12.38 4.99
C LEU A 87 -18.64 -11.03 4.47
N SER A 88 -18.54 -9.99 5.29
CA SER A 88 -18.77 -8.61 4.87
C SER A 88 -17.43 -7.91 4.64
N ASP A 89 -17.40 -6.95 3.71
CA ASP A 89 -16.22 -6.12 3.40
C ASP A 89 -15.63 -5.40 4.63
N ALA A 90 -16.43 -5.22 5.69
CA ALA A 90 -15.98 -4.65 6.96
C ALA A 90 -14.90 -5.48 7.66
N GLN A 91 -14.84 -6.79 7.39
CA GLN A 91 -13.82 -7.67 7.97
C GLN A 91 -12.47 -7.57 7.24
N ASP A 92 -12.47 -7.13 5.97
CA ASP A 92 -11.25 -6.98 5.17
C ASP A 92 -10.54 -5.64 5.43
N ALA A 93 -11.25 -4.65 5.97
CA ALA A 93 -10.71 -3.31 6.21
C ALA A 93 -9.47 -3.30 7.14
N PRO A 94 -9.45 -4.00 8.30
CA PRO A 94 -8.26 -4.07 9.15
C PRO A 94 -7.05 -4.71 8.44
N TRP A 95 -7.28 -5.77 7.66
CA TRP A 95 -6.23 -6.42 6.87
C TRP A 95 -5.67 -5.50 5.78
N HIS A 96 -6.53 -4.69 5.15
CA HIS A 96 -6.10 -3.69 4.19
C HIS A 96 -5.25 -2.60 4.83
N THR A 97 -5.64 -2.12 6.01
CA THR A 97 -4.89 -1.12 6.79
C THR A 97 -3.49 -1.63 7.15
N VAL A 98 -3.38 -2.86 7.66
CA VAL A 98 -2.07 -3.47 7.97
C VAL A 98 -1.19 -3.60 6.73
N ARG A 99 -1.77 -3.99 5.58
CA ARG A 99 -1.03 -4.07 4.31
C ARG A 99 -0.49 -2.71 3.85
N LEU A 100 -1.26 -1.63 4.02
CA LEU A 100 -0.80 -0.27 3.70
C LEU A 100 0.31 0.18 4.65
N LEU A 101 0.14 -0.01 5.96
CA LEU A 101 1.13 0.36 6.96
C LEU A 101 2.44 -0.42 6.79
N LEU A 102 2.38 -1.69 6.41
CA LEU A 102 3.56 -2.50 6.08
C LEU A 102 4.33 -1.93 4.89
N ARG A 103 3.62 -1.46 3.84
CA ARG A 103 4.24 -0.80 2.68
C ARG A 103 4.86 0.55 3.08
N LEU A 104 4.17 1.34 3.90
CA LEU A 104 4.68 2.63 4.38
C LEU A 104 5.91 2.47 5.26
N ASN A 105 5.90 1.52 6.20
CA ASN A 105 7.07 1.22 7.03
C ASN A 105 8.26 0.80 6.17
N ARG A 106 8.04 -0.04 5.16
CA ARG A 106 9.08 -0.39 4.18
C ARG A 106 9.63 0.83 3.45
N TYR A 107 8.77 1.70 2.92
CA TYR A 107 9.21 2.91 2.23
C TYR A 107 9.97 3.87 3.16
N ALA A 108 9.57 3.97 4.42
CA ALA A 108 10.28 4.77 5.42
C ALA A 108 11.70 4.23 5.66
N HIS A 109 11.87 2.90 5.74
CA HIS A 109 13.19 2.28 5.80
C HIS A 109 14.00 2.45 4.51
N GLU A 110 13.38 2.34 3.33
CA GLU A 110 14.05 2.57 2.04
C GLU A 110 14.57 4.02 1.93
N VAL A 111 13.84 5.00 2.48
CA VAL A 111 14.27 6.41 2.53
C VAL A 111 15.39 6.62 3.56
N LEU A 112 15.26 6.08 4.78
CA LEU A 112 16.26 6.24 5.84
C LEU A 112 17.62 5.63 5.45
N TYR A 113 17.61 4.53 4.71
CA TYR A 113 18.80 3.81 4.30
C TYR A 113 19.14 3.96 2.82
N ALA A 114 18.61 4.99 2.15
CA ALA A 114 18.81 5.22 0.72
C ALA A 114 20.28 5.44 0.34
N ASP A 115 21.08 6.02 1.24
CA ASP A 115 22.51 6.32 1.04
C ASP A 115 23.44 5.16 1.44
N LEU A 116 22.91 4.09 2.03
CA LEU A 116 23.67 2.87 2.25
C LEU A 116 23.70 2.07 0.94
N ASP A 117 24.89 1.66 0.50
CA ASP A 117 25.04 0.72 -0.61
C ASP A 117 24.10 -0.48 -0.41
N ALA A 118 23.64 -1.12 -1.50
CA ALA A 118 22.68 -2.22 -1.43
C ALA A 118 23.10 -3.40 -0.51
N GLU A 119 24.39 -3.52 -0.18
CA GLU A 119 24.93 -4.47 0.80
C GLU A 119 24.83 -4.03 2.27
N GLY A 120 24.66 -2.72 2.53
CA GLY A 120 24.53 -2.10 3.84
C GLY A 120 23.10 -1.76 4.26
N LEU A 121 22.12 -1.81 3.34
CA LEU A 121 20.71 -1.81 3.73
C LEU A 121 20.49 -3.01 4.67
N PRO A 122 20.00 -2.83 5.90
CA PRO A 122 19.54 -3.95 6.69
C PRO A 122 18.47 -4.65 5.86
N GLY A 123 18.82 -5.79 5.28
CA GLY A 123 17.94 -6.51 4.37
C GLY A 123 16.60 -6.67 5.06
N LEU A 124 15.57 -6.04 4.49
CA LEU A 124 14.21 -6.07 5.04
C LEU A 124 13.89 -7.51 5.40
N ASP A 125 13.53 -7.73 6.67
CA ASP A 125 13.36 -9.06 7.25
C ASP A 125 12.58 -9.96 6.25
N PRO A 126 13.16 -11.10 5.81
CA PRO A 126 12.49 -12.02 4.88
C PRO A 126 11.07 -12.41 5.33
N ARG A 127 10.79 -12.37 6.63
CA ARG A 127 9.45 -12.57 7.19
C ARG A 127 8.49 -11.45 6.78
N LEU A 128 8.91 -10.18 6.82
CA LEU A 128 8.08 -9.06 6.37
C LEU A 128 7.76 -9.15 4.89
N PHE A 129 8.69 -9.62 4.07
CA PHE A 129 8.44 -9.90 2.65
C PHE A 129 7.38 -10.99 2.46
N ALA A 130 7.50 -12.11 3.18
CA ALA A 130 6.53 -13.20 3.13
C ALA A 130 5.13 -12.75 3.61
N VAL A 131 5.07 -11.95 4.68
CA VAL A 131 3.83 -11.36 5.21
C VAL A 131 3.19 -10.44 4.17
N ARG A 132 3.96 -9.56 3.53
CA ARG A 132 3.48 -8.68 2.46
C ARG A 132 2.88 -9.49 1.31
N GLN A 133 3.58 -10.55 0.88
CA GLN A 133 3.10 -11.41 -0.20
C GLN A 133 1.80 -12.13 0.18
N ALA A 134 1.69 -12.60 1.43
CA ALA A 134 0.46 -13.21 1.94
C ALA A 134 -0.71 -12.21 1.94
N LEU A 135 -0.48 -10.97 2.39
CA LEU A 135 -1.50 -9.92 2.40
C LEU A 135 -1.93 -9.49 0.99
N ASP A 136 -1.00 -9.46 0.03
CA ASP A 136 -1.33 -9.17 -1.38
C ASP A 136 -2.16 -10.32 -1.99
N ARG A 137 -1.87 -11.58 -1.67
CA ARG A 137 -2.72 -12.72 -2.07
C ARG A 137 -4.10 -12.67 -1.43
N LEU A 138 -4.19 -12.34 -0.15
CA LEU A 138 -5.47 -12.18 0.56
C LEU A 138 -6.32 -11.12 -0.13
N ARG A 139 -5.72 -9.97 -0.48
CA ARG A 139 -6.44 -8.91 -1.19
C ARG A 139 -6.91 -9.36 -2.57
N ALA A 140 -6.06 -10.02 -3.35
CA ALA A 140 -6.42 -10.54 -4.66
C ALA A 140 -7.55 -11.59 -4.57
N ALA A 141 -7.54 -12.45 -3.55
CA ALA A 141 -8.58 -13.44 -3.30
C ALA A 141 -9.92 -12.77 -2.93
N SER A 142 -9.90 -11.76 -2.05
CA SER A 142 -11.09 -10.97 -1.69
C SER A 142 -11.71 -10.26 -2.92
N GLU A 143 -10.88 -9.62 -3.75
CA GLU A 143 -11.33 -8.98 -5.00
C GLU A 143 -11.91 -9.99 -6.01
N ALA A 144 -11.28 -11.15 -6.14
CA ALA A 144 -11.77 -12.22 -7.00
C ALA A 144 -13.12 -12.78 -6.50
N ALA A 145 -13.26 -12.97 -5.19
CA ALA A 145 -14.50 -13.44 -4.57
C ALA A 145 -15.65 -12.44 -4.76
N SER A 146 -15.41 -11.14 -4.54
CA SER A 146 -16.44 -10.11 -4.75
C SER A 146 -16.84 -10.00 -6.22
N THR A 147 -15.87 -10.12 -7.14
CA THR A 147 -16.12 -10.13 -8.58
C THR A 147 -16.95 -11.34 -9.00
N ALA A 148 -16.62 -12.54 -8.49
CA ALA A 148 -17.39 -13.75 -8.75
C ALA A 148 -18.82 -13.65 -8.19
N ALA A 149 -19.00 -13.15 -6.97
CA ALA A 149 -20.31 -12.92 -6.36
C ALA A 149 -21.14 -11.86 -7.11
N SER A 150 -20.51 -10.82 -7.65
CA SER A 150 -21.18 -9.84 -8.51
C SER A 150 -21.59 -10.45 -9.85
N ALA A 151 -20.69 -11.23 -10.47
CA ALA A 151 -20.95 -11.89 -11.75
C ALA A 151 -22.07 -12.93 -11.65
N ALA A 152 -22.18 -13.63 -10.51
CA ALA A 152 -23.26 -14.59 -10.25
C ALA A 152 -24.63 -13.92 -10.05
N ARG A 153 -24.69 -12.63 -9.65
CA ARG A 153 -25.93 -11.87 -9.47
C ARG A 153 -26.43 -11.19 -10.74
N THR A 154 -25.59 -11.03 -11.76
CA THR A 154 -26.00 -10.53 -13.07
C THR A 154 -26.51 -11.70 -13.93
N PRO A 155 -27.79 -11.71 -14.35
CA PRO A 155 -28.32 -12.77 -15.22
C PRO A 155 -27.66 -12.79 -16.61
#